data_AF-A0A183EC15-F1
#
_entry.id   AF-A0A183EC15-F1
#
_cell.length_a   1.000
_cell.length_b   1.000
_cell.length_c   1.000
_cell.angle_alpha   90.00
_cell.angle_beta   90.00
_cell.angle_gamma   90.00
#
_symmetry.space_group_name_H-M   'P 1'
#
loop_
_entity.id
_entity.type
_entity.pdbx_description
1 polymer ?
#
loop_
_entity_poly.entity_id
_entity_poly.type
_entity_poly.pdbx_seq_one_letter_code
_entity_poly.pdbx_strand_id
1 'polypeptide(L)'
;MRGSAFLRRLAATGAFCRGPVNTRGCHSSLPATDASRTLDIVKQHNIPIERVSLSRGLALNRFEKDFFIYPEYSDTDAAETAQQLASDLKDAILEAGGDDEPSFTSLWDKYHLSSYTVPKKYGGENMCNKDLLILCESLGQAWSLYTRFEQTHLAVSLILEYGNERQKTNYLPRIASGALQPAICLPGPGMLVVIL
;
A
#
# COMPACT_ATOMS: atom_id res chain seq x y z
N MET A 1 -33.09 -17.39 -35.79
CA MET A 1 -34.35 -17.02 -35.09
C MET A 1 -34.56 -17.96 -33.91
N ARG A 2 -35.05 -17.43 -32.78
CA ARG A 2 -35.41 -18.10 -31.51
C ARG A 2 -34.37 -18.05 -30.38
N GLY A 3 -33.93 -16.84 -30.03
CA GLY A 3 -33.67 -16.48 -28.63
C GLY A 3 -34.78 -15.54 -28.17
N SER A 4 -35.55 -15.89 -27.13
CA SER A 4 -36.38 -14.92 -26.36
C SER A 4 -37.17 -15.50 -25.16
N ALA A 5 -37.08 -16.79 -24.81
CA ALA A 5 -37.97 -17.35 -23.78
C ALA A 5 -37.36 -17.54 -22.38
N PHE A 6 -36.03 -17.54 -22.20
CA PHE A 6 -35.42 -17.83 -20.88
C PHE A 6 -35.14 -16.57 -20.03
N LEU A 7 -35.21 -15.39 -20.63
CA LEU A 7 -34.90 -14.09 -19.99
C LEU A 7 -36.04 -13.48 -19.16
N ARG A 8 -37.15 -14.20 -18.91
CA ARG A 8 -38.31 -13.64 -18.18
C ARG A 8 -38.49 -14.11 -16.74
N ARG A 9 -37.60 -14.95 -16.18
CA ARG A 9 -37.81 -15.53 -14.83
C ARG A 9 -36.85 -15.11 -13.72
N LEU A 10 -35.93 -14.18 -13.96
CA LEU A 10 -35.03 -13.65 -12.93
C LEU A 10 -35.16 -12.13 -12.71
N ALA A 11 -36.19 -11.50 -13.29
CA ALA A 11 -36.50 -10.08 -13.08
C ALA A 11 -37.42 -9.81 -11.87
N ALA A 12 -37.54 -10.75 -10.93
CA ALA A 12 -38.50 -10.66 -9.81
C ALA A 12 -37.87 -10.39 -8.43
N THR A 13 -36.55 -10.29 -8.28
CA THR A 13 -35.94 -10.00 -6.97
C THR A 13 -34.60 -9.30 -7.12
N GLY A 14 -34.60 -7.99 -6.86
CA GLY A 14 -33.38 -7.16 -6.85
C GLY A 14 -33.66 -5.74 -7.34
N ALA A 15 -34.59 -5.03 -6.67
CA ALA A 15 -34.96 -3.67 -7.00
C ALA A 15 -33.77 -2.70 -6.75
N PHE A 16 -33.10 -2.35 -7.85
CA PHE A 16 -32.18 -1.24 -7.95
C PHE A 16 -33.00 0.06 -8.01
N CYS A 17 -33.17 0.73 -6.87
CA CYS A 17 -33.88 2.00 -6.79
C CYS A 17 -33.05 3.13 -7.40
N ARG A 18 -33.26 3.44 -8.69
CA ARG A 18 -32.99 4.76 -9.28
C ARG A 18 -34.15 5.70 -8.94
N GLY A 19 -33.96 6.58 -7.97
CA GLY A 19 -34.82 7.76 -7.73
C GLY A 19 -34.12 9.04 -8.20
N PRO A 20 -34.86 10.11 -8.55
CA PRO A 20 -34.31 11.36 -9.05
C PRO A 20 -33.49 12.08 -7.97
N VAL A 21 -32.30 12.59 -8.35
CA VAL A 21 -31.46 13.43 -7.49
C VAL A 21 -32.16 14.78 -7.32
N ASN A 22 -32.79 14.95 -6.16
CA ASN A 22 -33.35 16.23 -5.74
C ASN A 22 -32.22 17.09 -5.16
N THR A 23 -31.70 18.03 -5.94
CA THR A 23 -30.79 19.08 -5.45
C THR A 23 -31.59 20.13 -4.67
N ARG A 24 -32.18 19.75 -3.53
CA ARG A 24 -32.57 20.73 -2.51
C ARG A 24 -31.36 20.93 -1.62
N GLY A 25 -30.81 22.14 -1.66
CA GLY A 25 -29.76 22.56 -0.74
C GLY A 25 -30.22 22.33 0.69
N CYS A 26 -29.62 21.33 1.35
CA CYS A 26 -29.74 21.12 2.78
C CYS A 26 -28.84 22.13 3.51
N HIS A 27 -29.13 23.42 3.38
CA HIS A 27 -28.82 24.36 4.46
C HIS A 27 -29.92 24.23 5.52
N SER A 28 -30.04 23.04 6.11
CA SER A 28 -30.52 22.92 7.48
C SER A 28 -29.25 22.98 8.32
N SER A 29 -28.96 24.15 8.87
CA SER A 29 -28.00 24.27 9.96
C SER A 29 -28.41 23.30 11.04
N LEU A 30 -27.74 22.14 11.10
CA LEU A 30 -27.78 21.29 12.28
C LEU A 30 -27.44 22.20 13.45
N PRO A 31 -28.31 22.34 14.46
CA PRO A 31 -28.01 23.20 15.58
C PRO A 31 -26.71 22.70 16.19
N ALA A 32 -25.74 23.61 16.32
CA ALA A 32 -24.46 23.36 16.96
C ALA A 32 -24.74 22.87 18.38
N THR A 33 -24.82 21.55 18.54
CA THR A 33 -25.13 20.87 19.79
C THR A 33 -24.02 19.89 20.07
N ASP A 34 -23.48 20.02 21.28
CA ASP A 34 -22.67 19.04 22.00
C ASP A 34 -21.21 18.86 21.61
N ALA A 35 -20.39 19.87 21.92
CA ALA A 35 -19.03 19.62 22.42
C ALA A 35 -19.01 18.80 23.74
N SER A 36 -20.17 18.58 24.36
CA SER A 36 -20.40 17.74 25.56
C SER A 36 -20.40 16.24 25.27
N ARG A 37 -20.89 15.76 24.11
CA ARG A 37 -21.13 14.32 23.88
C ARG A 37 -19.89 13.45 23.97
N THR A 38 -18.78 13.84 23.36
CA THR A 38 -17.59 12.98 23.30
C THR A 38 -16.90 12.88 24.67
N LEU A 39 -16.80 13.99 25.40
CA LEU A 39 -16.21 14.00 26.75
C LEU A 39 -17.08 13.24 27.75
N ASP A 40 -18.41 13.31 27.60
CA ASP A 40 -19.35 12.61 28.47
C ASP A 40 -19.31 11.09 28.24
N ILE A 41 -19.25 10.65 26.97
CA ILE A 41 -19.06 9.24 26.60
C ILE A 41 -17.73 8.70 27.16
N VAL A 42 -16.65 9.47 27.00
CA VAL A 42 -15.32 9.09 27.50
C VAL A 42 -15.31 8.94 29.02
N LYS A 43 -16.00 9.82 29.75
CA LYS A 43 -16.14 9.75 31.21
C LYS A 43 -17.02 8.57 31.65
N GLN A 44 -18.14 8.35 30.98
CA GLN A 44 -19.08 7.25 31.28
C GLN A 44 -18.45 5.87 31.07
N HIS A 45 -17.64 5.71 30.02
CA HIS A 45 -17.04 4.42 29.65
C HIS A 45 -15.57 4.26 30.07
N ASN A 46 -15.00 5.23 30.80
CA ASN A 46 -13.63 5.23 31.29
C ASN A 46 -12.59 4.82 30.21
N ILE A 47 -12.69 5.44 29.03
CA ILE A 47 -11.87 5.08 27.86
C ILE A 47 -10.40 5.46 28.15
N PRO A 48 -9.43 4.52 27.98
CA PRO A 48 -8.01 4.79 28.18
C PRO A 48 -7.48 5.79 27.16
N ILE A 49 -6.33 6.41 27.48
CA ILE A 49 -5.65 7.32 26.54
C ILE A 49 -5.15 6.50 25.36
N GLU A 50 -5.43 6.96 24.14
CA GLU A 50 -4.98 6.30 22.92
C GLU A 50 -3.48 6.55 22.70
N ARG A 51 -2.71 5.46 22.59
CA ARG A 51 -1.24 5.48 22.46
C ARG A 51 -0.72 4.99 21.11
N VAL A 52 -1.57 4.33 20.32
CA VAL A 52 -1.15 3.65 19.08
C VAL A 52 -1.53 4.44 17.84
N SER A 53 -2.71 5.08 17.84
CA SER A 53 -3.20 5.86 16.70
C SER A 53 -3.57 7.29 17.08
N LEU A 54 -2.84 8.27 16.54
CA LEU A 54 -3.15 9.69 16.73
C LEU A 54 -4.56 10.05 16.22
N SER A 55 -4.96 9.54 15.06
CA SER A 55 -6.27 9.85 14.48
C SER A 55 -7.42 9.33 15.34
N ARG A 56 -7.30 8.12 15.90
CA ARG A 56 -8.25 7.57 16.87
C ARG A 56 -8.27 8.39 18.16
N GLY A 57 -7.10 8.80 18.66
CA GLY A 57 -6.99 9.59 19.87
C GLY A 57 -7.57 11.00 19.73
N LEU A 58 -7.37 11.65 18.58
CA LEU A 58 -7.97 12.95 18.25
C LEU A 58 -9.50 12.87 18.18
N ALA A 59 -10.04 11.82 17.55
CA ALA A 59 -11.48 11.59 17.48
C ALA A 59 -12.13 11.43 18.87
N LEU A 60 -11.38 10.91 19.84
CA LEU A 60 -11.82 10.71 21.21
C LEU A 60 -11.41 11.85 22.16
N ASN A 61 -10.69 12.87 21.65
CA ASN A 61 -10.04 13.92 22.46
C ASN A 61 -9.17 13.34 23.61
N ARG A 62 -8.51 12.20 23.35
CA ARG A 62 -7.73 11.41 24.31
C ARG A 62 -6.53 10.79 23.61
N PHE A 63 -5.43 11.54 23.52
CA PHE A 63 -4.21 11.10 22.86
C PHE A 63 -2.97 11.51 23.67
N GLU A 64 -1.87 10.78 23.48
CA GLU A 64 -0.57 11.11 24.07
C GLU A 64 0.18 12.15 23.22
N LYS A 65 0.96 13.03 23.88
CA LYS A 65 1.72 14.07 23.16
C LYS A 65 2.92 13.52 22.41
N ASP A 66 3.31 12.27 22.68
CA ASP A 66 4.46 11.60 22.09
C ASP A 66 4.33 11.47 20.57
N PHE A 67 3.09 11.49 20.04
CA PHE A 67 2.82 11.56 18.60
C PHE A 67 3.35 12.81 17.90
N PHE A 68 3.64 13.90 18.63
CA PHE A 68 4.20 15.12 18.05
C PHE A 68 5.72 15.10 17.94
N ILE A 69 6.38 14.09 18.51
CA ILE A 69 7.80 13.89 18.32
C ILE A 69 7.98 13.20 16.97
N TYR A 70 8.61 13.89 16.02
CA TYR A 70 8.83 13.33 14.69
C TYR A 70 9.80 12.14 14.78
N PRO A 71 9.49 10.99 14.17
CA PRO A 71 10.33 9.80 14.28
C PRO A 71 11.62 9.93 13.45
N GLU A 72 12.71 10.34 14.10
CA GLU A 72 14.05 10.42 13.49
C GLU A 72 14.66 9.04 13.22
N TYR A 73 15.67 8.98 12.34
CA TYR A 73 16.46 7.76 12.15
C TYR A 73 17.24 7.46 13.44
N SER A 74 17.20 6.21 13.90
CA SER A 74 18.01 5.80 15.03
C SER A 74 19.49 5.76 14.68
N ASP A 75 19.81 5.46 13.40
CA ASP A 75 21.16 5.32 12.87
C ASP A 75 21.35 6.27 11.68
N THR A 76 22.23 7.27 11.83
CA THR A 76 22.53 8.27 10.79
C THR A 76 23.24 7.66 9.59
N ASP A 77 24.17 6.73 9.82
CA ASP A 77 24.99 6.14 8.77
C ASP A 77 24.15 5.28 7.79
N ALA A 78 23.12 4.61 8.31
CA ALA A 78 22.17 3.86 7.50
C ALA A 78 21.34 4.79 6.60
N ALA A 79 20.92 5.95 7.14
CA ALA A 79 20.17 6.95 6.39
C ALA A 79 21.01 7.56 5.27
N GLU A 80 22.28 7.89 5.53
CA GLU A 80 23.20 8.40 4.50
C GLU A 80 23.41 7.40 3.37
N THR A 81 23.57 6.12 3.71
CA THR A 81 23.75 5.05 2.71
C THR A 81 22.51 4.91 1.82
N ALA A 82 21.32 4.93 2.40
CA ALA A 82 20.06 4.87 1.65
C ALA A 82 19.86 6.10 0.75
N GLN A 83 20.26 7.29 1.23
CA GLN A 83 20.19 8.53 0.46
C GLN A 83 21.15 8.52 -0.74
N GLN A 84 22.38 8.03 -0.55
CA GLN A 84 23.37 7.88 -1.63
C GLN A 84 22.87 6.92 -2.72
N LEU A 85 22.32 5.78 -2.30
CA LEU A 85 21.73 4.82 -3.24
C LEU A 85 20.57 5.44 -4.04
N ALA A 86 19.72 6.22 -3.37
CA ALA A 86 18.60 6.90 -4.02
C ALA A 86 19.04 8.03 -4.97
N SER A 87 20.10 8.78 -4.65
CA SER A 87 20.65 9.77 -5.58
C SER A 87 21.23 9.09 -6.82
N ASP A 88 22.00 8.02 -6.64
CA ASP A 88 22.63 7.29 -7.75
C ASP A 88 21.58 6.65 -8.67
N LEU A 89 20.52 6.09 -8.09
CA LEU A 89 19.42 5.50 -8.85
C LEU A 89 18.65 6.58 -9.63
N LYS A 90 18.40 7.73 -8.99
CA LYS A 90 17.73 8.87 -9.63
C LYS A 90 18.52 9.38 -10.83
N ASP A 91 19.83 9.55 -10.69
CA ASP A 91 20.69 9.99 -11.79
C ASP A 91 20.70 8.95 -12.93
N ALA A 92 20.77 7.66 -12.60
CA ALA A 92 20.70 6.59 -13.59
C ALA A 92 19.35 6.54 -14.34
N ILE A 93 18.24 6.84 -13.67
CA ILE A 93 16.90 6.94 -14.29
C ILE A 93 16.84 8.14 -15.25
N LEU A 94 17.43 9.28 -14.86
CA LEU A 94 17.49 10.48 -15.71
C LEU A 94 18.34 10.23 -16.97
N GLU A 95 19.47 9.55 -16.84
CA GLU A 95 20.34 9.17 -17.96
C GLU A 95 19.67 8.18 -18.92
N ALA A 96 18.86 7.26 -18.38
CA ALA A 96 18.13 6.27 -19.18
C ALA A 96 17.09 6.89 -20.12
N GLY A 97 16.63 8.12 -19.85
CA GLY A 97 15.96 8.99 -20.82
C GLY A 97 14.73 8.40 -21.51
N GLY A 98 13.66 8.13 -20.77
CA GLY A 98 12.35 7.73 -21.33
C GLY A 98 11.76 6.47 -20.68
N ASP A 99 10.46 6.21 -20.93
CA ASP A 99 9.73 5.02 -20.44
C ASP A 99 10.01 3.76 -21.31
N ASP A 100 11.24 3.59 -21.78
CA ASP A 100 11.62 2.45 -22.63
C ASP A 100 11.87 1.21 -21.75
N GLU A 101 10.98 0.22 -21.86
CA GLU A 101 10.99 -1.03 -21.10
C GLU A 101 12.36 -1.77 -21.05
N PRO A 102 13.13 -1.93 -22.15
CA PRO A 102 14.41 -2.64 -22.07
C PRO A 102 15.48 -1.89 -21.27
N SER A 103 15.42 -0.55 -21.21
CA SER A 103 16.35 0.26 -20.41
C SER A 103 16.10 0.04 -18.92
N PHE A 104 14.82 -0.01 -18.52
CA PHE A 104 14.44 -0.20 -17.13
C PHE A 104 14.63 -1.61 -16.60
N THR A 105 14.46 -2.63 -17.44
CA THR A 105 14.82 -4.00 -17.02
C THR A 105 16.32 -4.12 -16.73
N SER A 106 17.18 -3.44 -17.51
CA SER A 106 18.62 -3.42 -17.24
C SER A 106 18.97 -2.68 -15.93
N LEU A 107 18.28 -1.57 -15.63
CA LEU A 107 18.44 -0.85 -14.36
C LEU A 107 17.94 -1.66 -13.16
N TRP A 108 16.80 -2.34 -13.32
CA TRP A 108 16.25 -3.22 -12.28
C TRP A 108 17.26 -4.29 -11.85
N ASP A 109 17.90 -4.93 -12.83
CA ASP A 109 18.90 -5.97 -12.58
C ASP A 109 20.20 -5.37 -12.02
N LYS A 110 20.67 -4.22 -12.55
CA LYS A 110 21.89 -3.53 -12.10
C LYS A 110 21.83 -3.15 -10.62
N TYR A 111 20.68 -2.64 -10.17
CA TYR A 111 20.48 -2.22 -8.78
C TYR A 111 19.83 -3.30 -7.91
N HIS A 112 19.60 -4.51 -8.45
CA HIS A 112 18.96 -5.62 -7.73
C HIS A 112 17.69 -5.21 -6.96
N LEU A 113 16.82 -4.40 -7.58
CA LEU A 113 15.71 -3.72 -6.90
C LEU A 113 14.74 -4.70 -6.21
N SER A 114 14.60 -5.92 -6.72
CA SER A 114 13.77 -6.96 -6.12
C SER A 114 14.25 -7.40 -4.73
N SER A 115 15.56 -7.38 -4.49
CA SER A 115 16.19 -7.86 -3.25
C SER A 115 15.88 -6.97 -2.04
N TYR A 116 15.67 -5.67 -2.25
CA TYR A 116 15.41 -4.72 -1.17
C TYR A 116 14.09 -4.98 -0.44
N THR A 117 13.10 -5.52 -1.14
CA THR A 117 11.79 -5.87 -0.57
C THR A 117 11.80 -7.15 0.25
N VAL A 118 12.87 -7.97 0.15
CA VAL A 118 12.94 -9.31 0.75
C VAL A 118 13.81 -9.30 2.01
N PRO A 119 13.41 -10.01 3.09
CA PRO A 119 14.24 -10.14 4.28
C PRO A 119 15.54 -10.92 4.02
N LYS A 120 16.58 -10.62 4.81
CA LYS A 120 17.92 -11.23 4.75
C LYS A 120 17.90 -12.75 4.86
N LYS A 121 16.96 -13.30 5.64
CA LYS A 121 16.77 -14.75 5.82
C LYS A 121 16.48 -15.49 4.50
N TYR A 122 15.95 -14.79 3.50
CA TYR A 122 15.59 -15.35 2.20
C TYR A 122 16.46 -14.80 1.05
N GLY A 123 17.58 -14.15 1.36
CA GLY A 123 18.53 -13.65 0.36
C GLY A 123 18.27 -12.23 -0.15
N GLY A 124 17.44 -11.43 0.53
CA GLY A 124 17.30 -9.99 0.27
C GLY A 124 18.13 -9.12 1.22
N GLU A 125 17.94 -7.79 1.16
CA GLU A 125 18.74 -6.85 1.96
C GLU A 125 18.10 -6.32 3.24
N ASN A 126 16.89 -6.77 3.57
CA ASN A 126 16.22 -6.44 4.84
C ASN A 126 16.23 -4.94 5.18
N MET A 127 15.91 -4.10 4.19
CA MET A 127 15.76 -2.66 4.38
C MET A 127 14.57 -2.36 5.29
N CYS A 128 14.68 -1.30 6.08
CA CYS A 128 13.54 -0.86 6.88
C CYS A 128 12.56 -0.05 6.02
N ASN A 129 11.33 0.13 6.49
CA ASN A 129 10.31 0.89 5.76
C ASN A 129 10.77 2.32 5.42
N LYS A 130 11.62 2.94 6.25
CA LYS A 130 12.14 4.28 5.97
C LYS A 130 13.09 4.28 4.78
N ASP A 131 13.96 3.29 4.68
CA ASP A 131 14.89 3.16 3.56
C ASP A 131 14.15 2.83 2.25
N LEU A 132 13.12 1.97 2.33
CA LEU A 132 12.23 1.67 1.20
C LEU A 132 11.50 2.93 0.71
N LEU A 133 11.09 3.83 1.62
CA LEU A 133 10.46 5.10 1.24
C LEU A 133 11.44 6.03 0.51
N ILE A 134 12.69 6.13 0.97
CA ILE A 134 13.74 6.89 0.27
C ILE A 134 13.97 6.32 -1.13
N LEU A 135 13.99 4.99 -1.26
CA LEU A 135 14.10 4.33 -2.55
C LEU A 135 12.90 4.66 -3.45
N CYS A 136 11.67 4.58 -2.93
CA CYS A 136 10.46 4.95 -3.67
C CYS A 136 10.46 6.41 -4.12
N GLU A 137 11.06 7.34 -3.37
CA GLU A 137 11.22 8.74 -3.77
C GLU A 137 12.04 8.86 -5.07
N SER A 138 13.15 8.11 -5.18
CA SER A 138 13.97 8.07 -6.40
C SER A 138 13.25 7.41 -7.58
N LEU A 139 12.52 6.32 -7.32
CA LEU A 139 11.76 5.59 -8.34
C LEU A 139 10.56 6.37 -8.88
N GLY A 140 10.04 7.35 -8.12
CA GLY A 140 8.86 8.14 -8.51
C GLY A 140 9.02 8.90 -9.84
N GLN A 141 10.24 9.07 -10.34
CA GLN A 141 10.50 9.65 -11.67
C GLN A 141 10.19 8.69 -12.83
N ALA A 142 10.23 7.38 -12.59
CA ALA A 142 9.95 6.33 -13.57
C ALA A 142 8.76 5.49 -13.08
N TRP A 143 7.55 5.85 -13.55
CA TRP A 143 6.30 5.23 -13.10
C TRP A 143 6.28 3.70 -13.28
N SER A 144 6.87 3.21 -14.37
CA SER A 144 6.96 1.79 -14.69
C SER A 144 7.79 1.02 -13.66
N LEU A 145 8.95 1.56 -13.26
CA LEU A 145 9.80 0.97 -12.22
C LEU A 145 9.15 1.05 -10.84
N TYR A 146 8.58 2.19 -10.49
CA TYR A 146 7.86 2.39 -9.24
C TYR A 146 6.72 1.37 -9.09
N THR A 147 5.90 1.21 -10.12
CA THR A 147 4.77 0.26 -10.11
C THR A 147 5.28 -1.19 -9.95
N ARG A 148 6.36 -1.57 -10.65
CA ARG A 148 6.96 -2.91 -10.52
C ARG A 148 7.51 -3.16 -9.12
N PHE A 149 8.14 -2.15 -8.52
CA PHE A 149 8.66 -2.20 -7.16
C PHE A 149 7.55 -2.41 -6.14
N GLU A 150 6.49 -1.60 -6.18
CA GLU A 150 5.34 -1.71 -5.26
C GLU A 150 4.60 -3.05 -5.40
N GLN A 151 4.43 -3.56 -6.63
CA GLN A 151 3.86 -4.90 -6.85
C GLN A 151 4.70 -5.99 -6.19
N THR A 152 6.03 -5.88 -6.30
CA THR A 152 6.97 -6.82 -5.67
C THR A 152 6.92 -6.72 -4.15
N HIS A 153 6.97 -5.50 -3.61
CA HIS A 153 6.90 -5.22 -2.18
C HIS A 153 5.61 -5.75 -1.55
N LEU A 154 4.46 -5.49 -2.19
CA LEU A 154 3.18 -5.97 -1.69
C LEU A 154 3.08 -7.50 -1.79
N ALA A 155 3.62 -8.13 -2.84
CA ALA A 155 3.56 -9.58 -3.00
C ALA A 155 4.43 -10.30 -1.96
N VAL A 156 5.63 -9.77 -1.71
CA VAL A 156 6.52 -10.27 -0.65
C VAL A 156 5.87 -10.11 0.72
N SER A 157 5.26 -8.95 1.00
CA SER A 157 4.53 -8.71 2.25
C SER A 157 3.41 -9.72 2.46
N LEU A 158 2.62 -10.02 1.43
CA LEU A 158 1.56 -11.02 1.49
C LEU A 158 2.11 -12.43 1.77
N ILE A 159 3.22 -12.82 1.14
CA ILE A 159 3.87 -14.13 1.37
C ILE A 159 4.45 -14.20 2.79
N LEU A 160 5.00 -13.10 3.31
CA LEU A 160 5.56 -13.07 4.67
C LEU A 160 4.48 -13.21 5.75
N GLU A 161 3.38 -12.47 5.61
CA GLU A 161 2.29 -12.44 6.58
C GLU A 161 1.41 -13.69 6.51
N TYR A 162 1.05 -14.15 5.31
CA TYR A 162 0.06 -15.22 5.12
C TYR A 162 0.62 -16.52 4.53
N GLY A 163 1.86 -16.53 4.06
CA GLY A 163 2.47 -17.70 3.45
C GLY A 163 2.88 -18.76 4.47
N ASN A 164 2.85 -20.02 4.04
CA ASN A 164 3.43 -21.12 4.82
C ASN A 164 4.96 -21.19 4.64
N GLU A 165 5.68 -21.85 5.54
CA GLU A 165 7.15 -21.93 5.50
C GLU A 165 7.69 -22.50 4.18
N ARG A 166 6.99 -23.47 3.58
CA ARG A 166 7.32 -24.03 2.26
C ARG A 166 7.20 -23.00 1.12
N GLN A 167 6.24 -22.09 1.22
CA GLN A 167 6.05 -21.04 0.21
C GLN A 167 7.11 -19.95 0.37
N LYS A 168 7.40 -19.55 1.61
CA LYS A 168 8.44 -18.57 1.92
C LYS A 168 9.81 -19.03 1.41
N THR A 169 10.20 -20.26 1.73
CA THR A 169 11.50 -20.84 1.33
C THR A 169 11.65 -21.07 -0.18
N ASN A 170 10.56 -21.28 -0.91
CA ASN A 170 10.62 -21.49 -2.37
C ASN A 170 10.55 -20.16 -3.15
N TYR A 171 9.62 -19.27 -2.80
CA TYR A 171 9.33 -18.09 -3.61
C TYR A 171 10.21 -16.89 -3.26
N LEU A 172 10.44 -16.60 -1.97
CA LEU A 172 11.16 -15.39 -1.57
C LEU A 172 12.60 -15.35 -2.10
N PRO A 173 13.38 -16.44 -2.10
CA PRO A 173 14.72 -16.42 -2.70
C PRO A 173 14.71 -16.18 -4.21
N ARG A 174 13.70 -16.71 -4.92
CA ARG A 174 13.56 -16.52 -6.38
C ARG A 174 13.14 -15.09 -6.73
N ILE A 175 12.34 -14.46 -5.86
CA ILE A 175 11.99 -13.04 -5.99
C ILE A 175 13.23 -12.19 -5.70
N ALA A 176 13.96 -12.48 -4.61
CA ALA A 176 15.16 -11.73 -4.25
C ALA A 176 16.21 -11.75 -5.39
N SER A 177 16.41 -12.92 -6.01
CA SER A 177 17.36 -13.07 -7.13
C SER A 177 16.89 -12.45 -8.45
N GLY A 178 15.66 -11.93 -8.54
CA GLY A 178 15.06 -11.42 -9.78
C GLY A 178 14.64 -12.51 -10.78
N ALA A 179 14.74 -13.80 -10.42
CA ALA A 179 14.37 -14.91 -11.31
C ALA A 179 12.85 -15.10 -11.42
N LEU A 180 12.10 -14.56 -10.46
CA LEU A 180 10.64 -14.57 -10.44
C LEU A 180 10.13 -13.16 -10.18
N GLN A 181 9.30 -12.67 -11.09
CA GLN A 181 8.60 -11.41 -10.93
C GLN A 181 7.17 -11.69 -10.46
N PRO A 182 6.83 -11.35 -9.20
CA PRO A 182 5.49 -11.58 -8.70
C PRO A 182 4.51 -10.54 -9.27
N ALA A 183 3.26 -10.95 -9.48
CA ALA A 183 2.17 -10.07 -9.87
C ALA A 183 0.94 -10.31 -8.98
N ILE A 184 0.35 -9.23 -8.48
CA ILE A 184 -0.83 -9.33 -7.62
C ILE A 184 -2.07 -9.16 -8.47
N CYS A 185 -2.94 -10.16 -8.43
CA CYS A 185 -4.22 -10.12 -9.11
C CYS A 185 -5.34 -10.30 -8.08
N LEU A 186 -6.14 -9.26 -7.89
CA LEU A 186 -7.32 -9.29 -7.03
C LEU A 186 -8.56 -9.67 -7.86
N PRO A 187 -9.24 -10.78 -7.54
CA PRO A 187 -10.37 -11.23 -8.35
C PRO A 187 -11.61 -10.36 -8.16
N GLY A 188 -12.14 -9.83 -9.28
CA GLY A 188 -13.53 -9.39 -9.45
C GLY A 188 -14.29 -10.38 -10.36
N PRO A 189 -15.60 -10.21 -10.63
CA PRO A 189 -16.32 -11.09 -11.54
C PRO A 189 -15.66 -11.06 -12.93
N GLY A 190 -14.84 -12.08 -13.23
CA GLY A 190 -14.14 -12.22 -14.51
C GLY A 190 -12.68 -12.70 -14.47
N MET A 191 -11.95 -12.73 -13.34
CA MET A 191 -10.57 -13.27 -13.36
C MET A 191 -10.04 -13.66 -11.98
N LEU A 192 -9.29 -14.76 -11.87
CA LEU A 192 -8.68 -15.27 -10.64
C LEU A 192 -7.16 -15.47 -10.81
N VAL A 193 -6.42 -15.17 -9.73
CA VAL A 193 -5.10 -15.70 -9.27
C VAL A 193 -3.89 -14.77 -9.41
N VAL A 194 -3.23 -14.53 -8.27
CA VAL A 194 -1.85 -14.05 -8.09
C VAL A 194 -0.90 -15.04 -8.76
N ILE A 195 -0.29 -14.63 -9.88
CA ILE A 195 0.67 -15.48 -10.60
C ILE A 195 2.04 -15.31 -9.94
N LEU A 196 2.60 -16.44 -9.50
CA LEU A 196 4.03 -16.66 -9.25
C LEU A 196 4.67 -17.19 -10.52
#